data_AF-A0A3D3W4J1-F1
#
_entry.id   AF-A0A3D3W4J1-F1
#
_cell.length_a   1.000
_cell.length_b   1.000
_cell.length_c   1.000
_cell.angle_alpha   90.00
_cell.angle_beta   90.00
_cell.angle_gamma   90.00
#
_symmetry.space_group_name_H-M   'P 1'
#
loop_
_entity.id
_entity.type
_entity.pdbx_description
1 polymer ?
#
loop_
_entity_poly.entity_id
_entity_poly.type
_entity_poly.pdbx_seq_one_letter_code
_entity_poly.pdbx_strand_id
1 'polypeptide(L)'
;MRGETWKYSHSPHGDGGPDRHRAELYNIEFDPEERYNLIDRPQYQAVVRSMQSELLKVMANVGLTPETDRMPLDEGIQQKLPDQKIR
;
A
#
# COMPACT_ATOMS: atom_id res chain seq x y z
N MET A 1 -2.98 4.58 -4.02
CA MET A 1 -3.27 5.65 -5.01
C MET A 1 -3.85 5.03 -6.26
N ARG A 2 -4.91 5.61 -6.83
CA ARG A 2 -5.50 5.18 -8.10
C ARG A 2 -5.75 6.40 -8.98
N GLY A 3 -5.11 6.44 -10.14
CA GLY A 3 -5.40 7.38 -11.22
C GLY A 3 -6.26 6.75 -12.31
N GLU A 4 -6.29 7.37 -13.48
CA GLU A 4 -7.03 6.88 -14.64
C GLU A 4 -6.37 5.64 -15.27
N THR A 5 -5.05 5.67 -15.45
CA THR A 5 -4.30 4.59 -16.10
C THR A 5 -3.65 3.62 -15.10
N TRP A 6 -3.30 4.06 -13.89
CA TRP A 6 -2.48 3.28 -12.97
C TRP A 6 -3.08 3.21 -11.56
N LYS A 7 -2.92 2.07 -10.93
CA LYS A 7 -3.17 1.86 -9.50
C LYS A 7 -1.89 1.38 -8.83
N TYR A 8 -1.55 2.01 -7.72
CA TYR A 8 -0.43 1.64 -6.86
C TYR A 8 -0.90 1.49 -5.41
N SER A 9 -0.60 0.35 -4.79
CA SER A 9 -0.87 0.07 -3.37
C SER A 9 0.36 -0.51 -2.71
N HIS A 10 0.59 -0.13 -1.46
CA HIS A 10 1.60 -0.74 -0.60
C HIS A 10 1.13 -0.61 0.86
N SER A 11 1.67 -1.44 1.75
CA SER A 11 1.19 -1.58 3.13
C SER A 11 2.37 -1.46 4.09
N PRO A 12 2.78 -0.22 4.40
CA PRO A 12 3.87 0.01 5.32
C PRO A 12 3.44 -0.33 6.76
N HIS A 13 4.40 -0.73 7.58
CA HIS A 13 4.17 -1.05 8.99
C HIS A 13 4.81 -0.01 9.91
N GLY A 14 4.24 0.13 11.10
CA GLY A 14 4.71 1.09 12.12
C GLY A 14 6.11 0.81 12.68
N ASP A 15 6.73 -0.32 12.32
CA ASP A 15 8.10 -0.68 12.74
C ASP A 15 9.18 -0.08 11.83
N GLY A 16 8.80 0.59 10.74
CA GLY A 16 9.72 1.16 9.76
C GLY A 16 10.48 0.11 8.95
N GLY A 17 10.10 -1.16 9.07
CA GLY A 17 10.61 -2.26 8.27
C GLY A 17 10.02 -2.28 6.86
N PRO A 18 10.50 -3.20 6.00
CA PRO A 18 9.87 -3.42 4.71
C PRO A 18 8.40 -3.84 4.87
N ASP A 19 7.56 -3.45 3.92
CA ASP A 19 6.16 -3.88 3.85
C ASP A 19 6.07 -5.42 3.97
N ARG A 20 5.18 -5.92 4.84
CA ARG A 20 4.97 -7.38 4.98
C ARG A 20 4.20 -7.95 3.81
N HIS A 21 3.42 -7.10 3.16
CA HIS A 21 2.71 -7.42 1.94
C HIS A 21 3.44 -6.86 0.73
N ARG A 22 3.56 -7.67 -0.31
CA ARG A 22 4.14 -7.22 -1.56
C ARG A 22 3.29 -6.07 -2.11
N ALA A 23 3.94 -4.96 -2.42
CA ALA A 23 3.31 -3.82 -3.08
C ALA A 23 2.71 -4.24 -4.43
N GLU A 24 1.80 -3.42 -4.95
CA GLU A 24 1.06 -3.75 -6.17
C GLU A 24 1.07 -2.58 -7.13
N LEU A 25 1.24 -2.90 -8.41
CA LEU A 25 1.08 -1.97 -9.51
C LEU A 25 0.21 -2.61 -10.58
N TYR A 26 -0.89 -1.95 -10.94
CA TYR A 26 -1.79 -2.38 -12.01
C TYR A 26 -1.98 -1.27 -13.03
N ASN A 27 -2.01 -1.64 -14.31
CA ASN A 27 -2.44 -0.75 -15.39
C ASN A 27 -3.95 -0.93 -15.58
N ILE A 28 -4.74 0.00 -15.07
CA ILE A 28 -6.21 -0.08 -15.07
C ILE A 28 -6.78 0.08 -16.49
N GLU A 29 -6.07 0.78 -17.37
CA GLU A 29 -6.50 0.98 -18.76
C GLU A 29 -6.45 -0.33 -19.56
N PHE A 30 -5.42 -1.15 -19.35
CA PHE A 30 -5.22 -2.42 -20.07
C PHE A 30 -5.62 -3.66 -19.26
N ASP A 31 -5.75 -3.55 -17.95
CA ASP A 31 -6.11 -4.61 -17.00
C ASP A 31 -7.06 -4.08 -15.92
N PRO A 32 -8.32 -3.76 -16.28
CA PRO A 32 -9.30 -3.20 -15.36
C PRO A 32 -9.72 -4.18 -14.26
N GLU A 33 -9.46 -5.48 -14.46
CA GLU A 33 -9.71 -6.55 -13.49
C GLU A 33 -8.50 -6.81 -12.56
N GLU A 34 -7.42 -6.03 -12.69
CA GLU A 34 -6.23 -6.10 -11.81
C GLU A 34 -5.61 -7.51 -11.74
N ARG A 35 -5.60 -8.23 -12.87
CA ARG A 35 -5.15 -9.63 -12.95
C ARG A 35 -3.63 -9.79 -12.91
N TYR A 36 -2.89 -8.75 -13.31
CA TYR A 36 -1.44 -8.81 -13.47
C TYR A 36 -0.74 -7.75 -12.62
N ASN A 37 -0.20 -8.16 -11.47
CA ASN A 37 0.64 -7.29 -10.67
C ASN A 37 1.99 -7.06 -11.37
N LEU A 38 2.30 -5.80 -11.67
CA LEU A 38 3.47 -5.34 -12.42
C LEU A 38 4.60 -4.83 -11.51
N ILE A 39 4.49 -4.94 -10.19
CA ILE A 39 5.43 -4.35 -9.23
C ILE A 39 6.88 -4.78 -9.42
N ASP A 40 7.11 -6.05 -9.77
CA ASP A 40 8.45 -6.65 -9.90
C ASP A 40 9.03 -6.52 -11.32
N ARG A 41 8.29 -5.93 -12.25
CA ARG A 41 8.68 -5.85 -13.66
C ARG A 41 9.66 -4.68 -13.87
N PRO A 42 10.91 -4.92 -14.31
CA PRO A 42 11.92 -3.88 -14.45
C PRO A 42 11.48 -2.71 -15.34
N GLN A 43 10.74 -3.00 -16.42
CA GLN A 43 10.25 -1.99 -17.36
C GLN A 43 9.26 -0.99 -16.75
N TYR A 44 8.59 -1.35 -15.66
CA TYR A 44 7.60 -0.48 -15.00
C TYR A 44 8.16 0.22 -13.75
N GLN A 45 9.44 0.06 -13.42
CA GLN A 45 10.06 0.69 -12.24
C GLN A 45 10.02 2.22 -12.28
N ALA A 46 10.04 2.82 -13.46
CA ALA A 46 9.84 4.27 -13.60
C ALA A 46 8.43 4.69 -13.19
N VAL A 47 7.41 3.88 -13.54
CA VAL A 47 6.02 4.12 -13.15
C VAL A 47 5.86 3.98 -11.65
N VAL A 48 6.44 2.93 -11.04
CA VAL A 48 6.43 2.73 -9.58
C VAL A 48 6.94 3.98 -8.85
N ARG A 49 8.11 4.49 -9.25
CA ARG A 49 8.70 5.70 -8.63
C ARG A 49 7.83 6.95 -8.79
N SER A 50 7.20 7.11 -9.95
CA SER A 50 6.27 8.21 -10.20
C SER A 50 5.05 8.13 -9.28
N MET A 51 4.45 6.94 -9.19
CA MET A 51 3.27 6.68 -8.37
C MET A 51 3.55 6.83 -6.87
N GLN A 52 4.72 6.39 -6.41
CA GLN A 52 5.18 6.60 -5.03
C GLN A 52 5.33 8.09 -4.71
N SER A 53 5.95 8.84 -5.61
CA SER A 53 6.15 10.29 -5.44
C SER A 53 4.82 11.02 -5.40
N GLU A 54 3.87 10.64 -6.25
CA GLU A 54 2.53 11.23 -6.29
C GLU A 54 1.72 10.87 -5.04
N LEU A 55 1.78 9.62 -4.58
CA LEU A 55 1.16 9.19 -3.33
C LEU A 55 1.65 10.04 -2.16
N LEU A 56 2.97 10.20 -1.98
CA LEU A 56 3.54 11.03 -0.93
C LEU A 56 3.10 12.49 -1.03
N LYS A 57 3.03 13.04 -2.25
CA LYS A 57 2.55 14.40 -2.49
C LYS A 57 1.09 14.59 -2.06
N VAL A 58 0.21 13.67 -2.45
CA VAL A 58 -1.22 13.74 -2.11
C VAL A 58 -1.43 13.52 -0.62
N MET A 59 -0.72 12.59 0.01
CA MET A 59 -0.74 12.38 1.46
C MET A 59 -0.32 13.66 2.21
N ALA A 60 0.78 14.28 1.82
CA ALA A 60 1.24 15.53 2.42
C ALA A 60 0.20 16.67 2.27
N ASN A 61 -0.48 16.76 1.12
CA ASN A 61 -1.50 17.77 0.88
C ASN A 61 -2.71 17.67 1.83
N VAL A 62 -3.02 16.47 2.32
CA VAL A 62 -4.10 16.25 3.31
C VAL A 62 -3.57 16.17 4.75
N GLY A 63 -2.29 16.51 4.95
CA GLY A 63 -1.67 16.50 6.27
C GLY A 63 -1.34 15.11 6.80
N LEU A 64 -1.25 14.10 5.93
CA LEU A 64 -0.72 12.78 6.26
C LEU A 64 0.79 12.76 5.97
N THR A 65 1.57 13.15 6.96
CA THR A 65 3.03 13.13 6.95
C THR A 65 3.53 12.06 7.92
N PRO A 66 4.81 11.67 7.88
CA PRO A 66 5.35 10.71 8.85
C PRO A 66 5.14 11.14 10.32
N GLU A 67 5.01 12.44 10.60
CA GLU A 67 4.72 12.93 11.95
C GLU A 67 3.27 12.71 12.37
N THR A 68 2.32 12.84 11.45
CA THR A 68 0.86 12.85 11.72
C THR A 68 0.17 11.54 11.37
N ASP A 69 0.73 10.75 10.47
CA ASP A 69 0.23 9.47 9.97
C ASP A 69 1.16 8.34 10.44
N ARG A 70 1.09 8.04 11.74
CA ARG A 70 1.88 6.95 12.33
C ARG A 70 1.16 5.62 12.12
N MET A 71 1.72 4.79 11.26
CA MET A 71 1.20 3.45 11.04
C MET A 71 1.23 2.63 12.33
N PRO A 72 0.15 1.92 12.68
CA PRO A 72 0.17 1.01 13.82
C PRO A 72 1.15 -0.14 13.57
N LEU A 73 1.66 -0.71 14.67
CA LEU A 73 2.38 -1.98 14.62
C LEU A 73 1.39 -3.08 14.28
N ASP A 74 1.64 -3.79 13.20
CA ASP A 74 0.90 -5.02 12.89
C ASP A 74 1.44 -6.14 13.79
N GLU A 75 0.63 -6.66 14.71
CA GLU A 75 0.99 -7.79 15.57
C GLU A 75 0.69 -9.16 14.93
N GLY A 76 0.17 -9.17 13.70
CA GLY A 76 -0.29 -10.37 13.00
C GLY A 76 -1.58 -10.94 13.59
N ILE A 77 -2.06 -12.04 13.00
CA ILE A 77 -3.23 -12.77 13.51
C ILE A 77 -2.83 -13.47 14.81
N GLN A 78 -3.30 -12.94 15.95
CA GLN A 78 -3.14 -13.62 17.23
C GLN A 78 -4.11 -14.81 17.31
N GLN A 79 -3.60 -16.02 17.58
CA GLN A 79 -4.42 -17.24 17.75
C GLN A 79 -5.27 -17.27 19.04
N LYS A 80 -5.40 -16.14 19.75
CA LYS A 80 -6.23 -16.09 20.95
C LYS A 80 -7.69 -16.06 20.52
N LEU A 81 -8.44 -17.10 20.92
CA LEU A 81 -9.90 -17.09 20.84
C LEU A 81 -10.42 -15.81 21.51
N PRO A 82 -11.43 -15.13 20.93
CA PRO A 82 -12.05 -13.98 21.58
C PRO A 82 -12.54 -14.37 22.97
N ASP A 83 -12.40 -13.43 23.91
CA ASP A 83 -12.76 -13.61 25.30
C ASP A 83 -14.21 -14.14 25.41
N GLN A 84 -14.47 -15.13 26.27
CA GLN A 84 -15.77 -15.80 26.40
C GLN A 84 -16.93 -14.86 26.77
N LYS A 85 -16.65 -13.58 27.08
CA LYS A 85 -17.61 -12.55 27.49
C LYS A 85 -18.45 -11.97 26.34
N ILE A 86 -18.25 -12.39 25.09
CA ILE A 86 -19.04 -11.95 23.92
C ILE A 86 -20.02 -13.05 23.46
N ARG A 87 -20.41 -13.99 24.34
CA ARG A 87 -21.44 -15.01 24.04
C ARG A 87 -22.77 -14.68 24.68
#